data_AF-A0A972IR00-F1
#
_entry.id   AF-A0A972IR00-F1
#
_cell.length_a   1.000
_cell.length_b   1.000
_cell.length_c   1.000
_cell.angle_alpha   90.00
_cell.angle_beta   90.00
_cell.angle_gamma   90.00
#
_symmetry.space_group_name_H-M   'P 1'
#
loop_
_entity.id
_entity.type
_entity.pdbx_description
1 polymer ?
#
loop_
_entity_poly.entity_id
_entity_poly.type
_entity_poly.pdbx_seq_one_letter_code
_entity_poly.pdbx_strand_id
1 'polypeptide(L)'
;MAYYQTKIKKKSRGKRFLVFLSILVVATITIAILVNLNNTSSTNTYTITWENYDGTVLETDSVAYGSTPTYDGATPSKDGTDQYTYTFSGWSPSVVAVTSDATYIAQFSSAINSYTITWENYDGTVLETDSVAYGAMPSYDGATPTREEDEEG
;
A
#
# COMPACT_ATOMS: atom_id res chain seq x y z
N MET A 1 44.34 76.33 49.95
CA MET A 1 45.34 75.78 49.01
C MET A 1 44.73 75.64 47.61
N ALA A 2 45.55 75.76 46.57
CA ALA A 2 45.26 76.27 45.24
C ALA A 2 44.30 75.48 44.31
N TYR A 3 43.61 76.25 43.46
CA TYR A 3 42.92 75.82 42.23
C TYR A 3 43.93 75.51 41.12
N TYR A 4 43.68 74.49 40.30
CA TYR A 4 44.17 74.44 38.93
C TYR A 4 43.02 74.70 37.94
N GLN A 5 43.23 75.71 37.10
CA GLN A 5 42.38 76.07 35.97
C GLN A 5 42.84 75.31 34.73
N THR A 6 41.91 74.89 33.87
CA THR A 6 42.14 75.00 32.43
C THR A 6 40.81 75.21 31.69
N LYS A 7 40.65 76.43 31.17
CA LYS A 7 39.61 76.79 30.19
C LYS A 7 40.06 76.32 28.81
N ILE A 8 39.18 75.63 28.07
CA ILE A 8 39.13 75.76 26.61
C ILE A 8 37.66 75.85 26.15
N LYS A 9 37.25 77.06 25.76
CA LYS A 9 36.12 77.37 24.84
C LYS A 9 36.75 77.38 23.42
N LYS A 10 36.13 77.01 22.30
CA LYS A 10 34.75 77.16 21.79
C LYS A 10 34.74 76.54 20.37
N LYS A 11 33.62 75.95 19.92
CA LYS A 11 32.97 76.37 18.66
C LYS A 11 31.52 75.90 18.64
N SER A 12 30.63 76.86 18.76
CA SER A 12 29.19 76.70 18.55
C SER A 12 28.90 76.69 17.05
N ARG A 13 28.00 75.79 16.60
CA ARG A 13 26.97 76.05 15.58
C ARG A 13 26.00 74.86 15.52
N GLY A 14 24.74 75.09 15.93
CA GLY A 14 23.47 74.44 15.54
C GLY A 14 23.40 72.89 15.56
N LYS A 15 22.41 72.21 16.11
CA LYS A 15 21.00 72.53 16.35
C LYS A 15 20.49 71.39 17.25
N ARG A 16 19.71 71.70 18.27
CA ARG A 16 19.17 70.71 19.22
C ARG A 16 18.26 69.72 18.47
N PHE A 17 18.49 68.42 18.64
CA PHE A 17 17.45 67.40 18.52
C PHE A 17 17.66 66.38 19.64
N LEU A 18 16.80 66.43 20.66
CA LEU A 18 16.59 65.30 21.57
C LEU A 18 16.09 64.12 20.72
N VAL A 19 16.72 62.95 20.80
CA VAL A 19 16.02 61.68 20.57
C VAL A 19 16.51 60.69 21.61
N PHE A 20 15.75 60.58 22.69
CA PHE A 20 15.69 59.36 23.49
C PHE A 20 15.09 58.27 22.60
N LEU A 21 15.62 57.03 22.69
CA LEU A 21 15.04 55.72 22.30
C LEU A 21 15.91 54.92 21.32
N SER A 22 16.87 54.14 21.82
CA SER A 22 17.40 52.98 21.07
C SER A 22 17.96 51.87 21.98
N ILE A 23 17.31 51.61 23.12
CA ILE A 23 17.44 50.35 23.87
C ILE A 23 16.37 49.36 23.37
N LEU A 24 16.21 49.24 22.04
CA LEU A 24 15.23 48.33 21.43
C LEU A 24 15.70 47.83 20.05
N VAL A 25 16.97 47.42 19.96
CA VAL A 25 17.45 46.64 18.79
C VAL A 25 18.03 45.29 19.22
N VAL A 26 18.35 45.09 20.50
CA VAL A 26 18.95 43.83 20.98
C VAL A 26 17.89 42.82 21.47
N ALA A 27 16.69 43.26 21.85
CA ALA A 27 15.60 42.36 22.29
C ALA A 27 14.76 41.77 21.14
N THR A 28 14.81 42.34 19.94
CA THR A 28 14.06 41.83 18.77
C THR A 28 14.85 40.79 17.98
N ILE A 29 16.18 40.84 18.02
CA ILE A 29 17.05 39.90 17.28
C ILE A 29 17.00 38.50 17.91
N THR A 30 16.83 38.37 19.23
CA THR A 30 16.62 37.06 19.88
C THR A 30 15.23 36.47 19.60
N ILE A 31 14.19 37.29 19.47
CA ILE A 31 12.82 36.82 19.18
C ILE A 31 12.70 36.29 17.74
N ALA A 32 13.40 36.89 16.76
CA ALA A 32 13.38 36.42 15.37
C ALA A 32 14.08 35.06 15.17
N ILE A 33 15.05 34.70 16.03
CA ILE A 33 15.74 33.39 15.96
C ILE A 33 14.89 32.29 16.64
N LEU A 34 14.05 32.63 17.63
CA LEU A 34 13.20 31.65 18.31
C LEU A 34 11.94 31.23 17.50
N VAL A 35 11.53 32.00 16.48
CA VAL A 35 10.34 31.70 15.66
C VAL A 35 10.62 30.66 14.54
N ASN A 36 11.88 30.28 14.30
CA ASN A 36 12.24 29.35 13.20
C ASN A 36 12.34 27.87 13.60
N LEU A 37 11.85 27.46 14.78
CA LEU A 37 11.99 26.06 15.25
C LEU A 37 10.66 25.38 15.60
N ASN A 38 9.57 25.74 14.94
CA ASN A 38 8.23 25.24 15.29
C ASN A 38 7.52 24.53 14.14
N ASN A 39 8.19 24.19 13.03
CA ASN A 39 7.57 23.42 11.96
C ASN A 39 7.69 21.91 12.22
N THR A 40 7.30 21.45 13.41
CA THR A 40 7.07 20.03 13.65
C THR A 40 5.68 19.70 13.14
N SER A 41 5.57 19.38 11.85
CA SER A 41 4.38 18.68 11.34
C SER A 41 4.40 17.29 11.98
N SER A 42 3.72 17.11 13.11
CA SER A 42 3.44 15.78 13.64
C SER A 42 2.43 15.13 12.70
N THR A 43 2.93 14.40 11.69
CA THR A 43 2.08 13.58 10.83
C THR A 43 1.46 12.49 11.69
N ASN A 44 0.15 12.53 11.87
CA ASN A 44 -0.57 11.42 12.48
C ASN A 44 -0.38 10.19 11.60
N THR A 45 0.05 9.08 12.18
CA THR A 45 0.16 7.78 11.52
C THR A 45 -0.94 6.86 12.03
N TYR A 46 -1.39 5.96 11.17
CA TYR A 46 -2.41 4.97 11.48
C TYR A 46 -1.92 3.57 11.16
N THR A 47 -2.50 2.60 11.84
CA THR A 47 -2.20 1.18 11.67
C THR A 47 -3.02 0.64 10.51
N ILE A 48 -2.34 0.12 9.49
CA ILE A 48 -2.97 -0.55 8.36
C ILE A 48 -2.64 -2.03 8.45
N THR A 49 -3.66 -2.87 8.42
CA THR A 49 -3.51 -4.33 8.50
C THR A 49 -3.95 -4.95 7.18
N TRP A 50 -3.12 -5.82 6.62
CA TRP A 50 -3.45 -6.62 5.45
C TRP A 50 -3.72 -8.05 5.91
N GLU A 51 -4.89 -8.59 5.56
CA GLU A 51 -5.33 -9.93 5.96
C GLU A 51 -5.67 -10.79 4.75
N ASN A 52 -5.37 -12.08 4.82
CA ASN A 52 -5.86 -13.04 3.84
C ASN A 52 -7.37 -13.31 4.06
N TYR A 53 -8.00 -14.04 3.13
CA TYR A 53 -9.44 -14.35 3.17
C TYR A 53 -9.89 -15.12 4.43
N ASP A 54 -8.97 -15.79 5.13
CA ASP A 54 -9.21 -16.58 6.34
C ASP A 54 -8.92 -15.81 7.63
N GLY A 55 -8.57 -14.53 7.53
CA GLY A 55 -8.20 -13.67 8.66
C GLY A 55 -6.73 -13.79 9.08
N THR A 56 -5.90 -14.55 8.35
CA THR A 56 -4.45 -14.56 8.59
C THR A 56 -3.87 -13.18 8.29
N VAL A 57 -3.24 -12.55 9.28
CA VAL A 57 -2.52 -11.28 9.09
C VAL A 57 -1.29 -11.54 8.21
N LEU A 58 -1.24 -10.85 7.07
CA LEU A 58 -0.15 -10.92 6.12
C LEU A 58 0.90 -9.85 6.39
N GLU A 59 0.45 -8.64 6.76
CA GLU A 59 1.31 -7.48 6.99
C GLU A 59 0.61 -6.44 7.89
N THR A 60 1.41 -5.62 8.57
CA THR A 60 0.92 -4.46 9.32
C THR A 60 1.87 -3.28 9.16
N ASP A 61 1.32 -2.15 8.73
CA ASP A 61 2.05 -0.93 8.44
C ASP A 61 1.65 0.23 9.37
N SER A 62 2.57 1.16 9.56
CA SER A 62 2.27 2.48 10.13
C SER A 62 2.37 3.55 9.05
N VAL A 63 1.22 4.05 8.60
CA VAL A 63 1.11 4.90 7.41
C VAL A 63 0.59 6.29 7.78
N ALA A 64 1.19 7.33 7.21
CA ALA A 64 0.80 8.71 7.48
C ALA A 64 -0.60 9.04 6.94
N TYR A 65 -1.35 9.86 7.70
CA TYR A 65 -2.63 10.44 7.28
C TYR A 65 -2.54 11.03 5.86
N GLY A 66 -3.54 10.74 5.03
CA GLY A 66 -3.65 11.23 3.66
C GLY A 66 -2.77 10.49 2.64
N SER A 67 -1.86 9.61 3.07
CA SER A 67 -1.10 8.73 2.15
C SER A 67 -1.94 7.52 1.78
N THR A 68 -1.77 6.99 0.56
CA THR A 68 -2.37 5.71 0.15
C THR A 68 -1.43 4.58 0.52
N PRO A 69 -1.86 3.59 1.33
CA PRO A 69 -1.02 2.48 1.71
C PRO A 69 -0.85 1.51 0.55
N THR A 70 0.23 0.73 0.57
CA THR A 70 0.53 -0.28 -0.44
C THR A 70 0.96 -1.57 0.25
N TYR A 71 0.49 -2.70 -0.25
CA TYR A 71 0.97 -4.01 0.16
C TYR A 71 2.16 -4.40 -0.71
N ASP A 72 3.32 -4.68 -0.11
CA ASP A 72 4.53 -5.08 -0.83
C ASP A 72 4.98 -6.52 -0.53
N GLY A 73 4.21 -7.24 0.30
CA GLY A 73 4.39 -8.66 0.55
C GLY A 73 4.04 -9.57 -0.64
N ALA A 74 4.13 -10.89 -0.39
CA ALA A 74 3.81 -11.90 -1.38
C ALA A 74 2.32 -11.88 -1.75
N THR A 75 2.00 -12.00 -3.06
CA THR A 75 0.60 -12.02 -3.51
C THR A 75 -0.21 -13.05 -2.73
N PRO A 76 -1.35 -12.68 -2.10
CA PRO A 76 -2.16 -13.60 -1.34
C PRO A 76 -2.60 -14.81 -2.17
N SER A 77 -2.55 -15.99 -1.56
CA SER A 77 -2.99 -17.24 -2.18
C SER A 77 -4.18 -17.84 -1.43
N LYS A 78 -5.02 -18.53 -2.20
CA LYS A 78 -6.13 -19.34 -1.72
C LYS A 78 -6.08 -20.68 -2.41
N ASP A 79 -6.13 -21.75 -1.62
CA ASP A 79 -6.06 -23.11 -2.16
C ASP A 79 -7.26 -23.39 -3.07
N GLY A 80 -6.96 -23.99 -4.21
CA GLY A 80 -7.97 -24.52 -5.11
C GLY A 80 -8.70 -25.72 -4.51
N THR A 81 -9.83 -26.06 -5.10
CA THR A 81 -10.54 -27.32 -4.88
C THR A 81 -10.65 -28.09 -6.19
N ASP A 82 -11.18 -29.30 -6.17
CA ASP A 82 -11.49 -30.02 -7.42
C ASP A 82 -12.43 -29.21 -8.32
N GLN A 83 -13.35 -28.44 -7.74
CA GLN A 83 -14.30 -27.65 -8.50
C GLN A 83 -13.74 -26.32 -8.99
N TYR A 84 -12.91 -25.63 -8.18
CA TYR A 84 -12.53 -24.24 -8.45
C TYR A 84 -11.05 -23.96 -8.31
N THR A 85 -10.55 -23.12 -9.20
CA THR A 85 -9.29 -22.38 -9.01
C THR A 85 -9.61 -20.95 -8.57
N TYR A 86 -8.80 -20.39 -7.66
CA TYR A 86 -8.94 -19.03 -7.17
C TYR A 86 -7.79 -18.15 -7.64
N THR A 87 -8.10 -16.89 -7.95
CA THR A 87 -7.12 -15.88 -8.36
C THR A 87 -7.35 -14.62 -7.54
N PHE A 88 -6.27 -14.08 -6.97
CA PHE A 88 -6.32 -12.82 -6.22
C PHE A 88 -6.88 -11.70 -7.10
N SER A 89 -7.92 -11.02 -6.63
CA SER A 89 -8.63 -9.99 -7.38
C SER A 89 -8.49 -8.59 -6.78
N GLY A 90 -7.85 -8.47 -5.61
CA GLY A 90 -7.61 -7.20 -4.93
C GLY A 90 -7.99 -7.24 -3.46
N TRP A 91 -8.24 -6.07 -2.89
CA TRP A 91 -8.51 -5.90 -1.47
C TRP A 91 -9.91 -5.32 -1.23
N SER A 92 -10.54 -5.71 -0.12
CA SER A 92 -11.77 -5.12 0.38
C SER A 92 -11.60 -4.66 1.83
N PRO A 93 -11.99 -3.42 2.18
CA PRO A 93 -12.50 -2.38 1.28
C PRO A 93 -11.46 -1.97 0.23
N SER A 94 -11.87 -1.23 -0.81
CA SER A 94 -10.90 -0.71 -1.78
C SER A 94 -9.87 0.18 -1.09
N VAL A 95 -8.60 0.02 -1.47
CA VAL A 95 -7.50 0.76 -0.86
C VAL A 95 -7.63 2.25 -1.17
N VAL A 96 -7.68 3.07 -0.13
CA VAL A 96 -7.83 4.54 -0.22
C VAL A 96 -6.82 5.24 0.70
N ALA A 97 -6.74 6.57 0.59
CA ALA A 97 -5.91 7.38 1.48
C ALA A 97 -6.30 7.18 2.95
N VAL A 98 -5.30 7.09 3.81
CA VAL A 98 -5.47 6.81 5.24
C VAL A 98 -6.13 7.98 5.95
N THR A 99 -7.24 7.71 6.63
CA THR A 99 -7.90 8.67 7.54
C THR A 99 -8.06 8.15 8.97
N SER A 100 -7.88 6.85 9.14
CA SER A 100 -8.00 6.09 10.39
C SER A 100 -7.23 4.78 10.24
N ASP A 101 -7.15 3.99 11.31
CA ASP A 101 -6.76 2.59 11.20
C ASP A 101 -7.72 1.86 10.24
N ALA A 102 -7.19 0.91 9.48
CA ALA A 102 -7.96 0.15 8.50
C ALA A 102 -7.40 -1.27 8.33
N THR A 103 -8.30 -2.20 8.06
CA THR A 103 -7.96 -3.57 7.69
C THR A 103 -8.44 -3.83 6.27
N TYR A 104 -7.54 -4.33 5.41
CA TYR A 104 -7.81 -4.71 4.04
C TYR A 104 -7.72 -6.23 3.90
N ILE A 105 -8.82 -6.85 3.45
CA ILE A 105 -8.95 -8.30 3.34
C ILE A 105 -8.84 -8.72 1.88
N ALA A 106 -7.96 -9.67 1.59
CA ALA A 106 -7.73 -10.21 0.26
C ALA A 106 -9.00 -10.82 -0.34
N GLN A 107 -9.30 -10.45 -1.57
CA GLN A 107 -10.43 -10.95 -2.35
C GLN A 107 -9.93 -11.86 -3.47
N PHE A 108 -10.76 -12.84 -3.82
CA PHE A 108 -10.44 -13.84 -4.83
C PHE A 108 -11.62 -14.05 -5.77
N SER A 109 -11.36 -14.06 -7.08
CA SER A 109 -12.28 -14.58 -8.09
C SER A 109 -12.11 -16.09 -8.22
N SER A 110 -13.20 -16.82 -8.48
CA SER A 110 -13.18 -18.25 -8.76
C SER A 110 -13.44 -18.56 -10.24
N ALA A 111 -12.83 -19.64 -10.74
CA ALA A 111 -13.09 -20.22 -12.05
C ALA A 111 -13.33 -21.73 -11.90
N ILE A 112 -14.33 -22.28 -12.60
CA ILE A 112 -14.61 -23.72 -12.58
C ILE A 112 -13.48 -24.45 -13.30
N ASN A 113 -12.94 -25.48 -12.67
CA ASN A 113 -11.91 -26.33 -13.27
C ASN A 113 -12.52 -27.18 -14.39
N SER A 114 -11.73 -27.44 -15.43
CA SER A 114 -12.07 -28.40 -16.49
C SER A 114 -11.02 -29.51 -16.51
N TYR A 115 -11.48 -30.72 -16.78
CA TYR A 115 -10.66 -31.93 -16.78
C TYR A 115 -10.67 -32.57 -18.15
N THR A 116 -9.53 -33.16 -18.52
CA THR A 116 -9.43 -33.94 -19.76
C THR A 116 -10.04 -35.31 -19.54
N ILE A 117 -11.06 -35.63 -20.33
CA ILE A 117 -11.62 -36.98 -20.46
C ILE A 117 -11.01 -37.61 -21.71
N THR A 118 -10.49 -38.82 -21.59
CA THR A 118 -9.96 -39.58 -22.73
C THR A 118 -10.84 -40.80 -22.93
N TRP A 119 -11.39 -40.94 -24.12
CA TRP A 119 -12.16 -42.09 -24.54
C TRP A 119 -11.23 -43.03 -25.27
N GLU A 120 -11.09 -44.25 -24.77
CA GLU A 120 -10.20 -45.25 -25.33
C GLU A 120 -11.00 -46.47 -25.79
N ASN A 121 -10.53 -47.07 -26.88
CA ASN A 121 -10.97 -48.37 -27.31
C ASN A 121 -10.36 -49.47 -26.41
N TYR A 122 -10.84 -50.71 -26.54
CA TYR A 122 -10.40 -51.82 -25.68
C TYR A 122 -8.88 -52.10 -25.73
N ASP A 123 -8.24 -51.77 -26.85
CA ASP A 123 -6.81 -51.95 -27.13
C ASP A 123 -5.95 -50.76 -26.64
N GLY A 124 -6.57 -49.75 -26.03
CA GLY A 124 -5.91 -48.52 -25.61
C GLY A 124 -5.77 -47.46 -26.70
N THR A 125 -6.32 -47.69 -27.90
CA THR A 125 -6.36 -46.64 -28.94
C THR A 125 -7.27 -45.50 -28.48
N VAL A 126 -6.73 -44.27 -28.43
CA VAL A 126 -7.53 -43.08 -28.10
C VAL A 126 -8.49 -42.77 -29.25
N LEU A 127 -9.79 -42.74 -28.92
CA LEU A 127 -10.87 -42.43 -29.85
C LEU A 127 -11.18 -40.93 -29.85
N GLU A 128 -11.21 -40.31 -28.67
CA GLU A 128 -11.57 -38.90 -28.49
C GLU A 128 -10.99 -38.35 -27.18
N THR A 129 -10.78 -37.04 -27.11
CA THR A 129 -10.41 -36.33 -25.88
C THR A 129 -11.25 -35.08 -25.71
N ASP A 130 -11.91 -34.94 -24.57
CA ASP A 130 -12.75 -33.80 -24.23
C ASP A 130 -12.20 -32.99 -23.06
N SER A 131 -12.45 -31.69 -23.06
CA SER A 131 -12.29 -30.84 -21.88
C SER A 131 -13.65 -30.58 -21.26
N VAL A 132 -13.91 -31.16 -20.09
CA VAL A 132 -15.23 -31.14 -19.44
C VAL A 132 -15.13 -30.41 -18.11
N ALA A 133 -16.00 -29.42 -17.90
CA ALA A 133 -16.09 -28.67 -16.65
C ALA A 133 -16.47 -29.58 -15.47
N TYR A 134 -15.95 -29.28 -14.28
CA TYR A 134 -16.24 -30.06 -13.08
C TYR A 134 -17.76 -30.15 -12.83
N GLY A 135 -18.26 -31.38 -12.67
CA GLY A 135 -19.67 -31.67 -12.45
C GLY A 135 -20.53 -31.72 -13.71
N ALA A 136 -19.99 -31.40 -14.89
CA ALA A 136 -20.69 -31.65 -16.15
C ALA A 136 -20.59 -33.12 -16.55
N MET A 137 -21.64 -33.64 -17.20
CA MET A 137 -21.66 -35.00 -17.73
C MET A 137 -20.87 -35.03 -19.06
N PRO A 138 -19.80 -35.84 -19.16
CA PRO A 138 -19.11 -36.02 -20.43
C PRO A 138 -20.00 -36.76 -21.44
N SER A 139 -19.81 -36.48 -22.73
CA SER A 139 -20.55 -37.14 -23.81
C SER A 139 -19.56 -37.56 -24.87
N TYR A 140 -19.68 -38.80 -25.33
CA TYR A 140 -18.89 -39.34 -26.43
C TYR A 140 -19.71 -39.29 -27.71
N ASP A 141 -19.19 -38.65 -28.76
CA ASP A 141 -19.83 -38.63 -30.08
C ASP A 141 -18.93 -39.19 -31.21
N GLY A 142 -17.75 -39.68 -30.84
CA GLY A 142 -16.82 -40.36 -31.74
C GLY A 142 -17.29 -41.72 -32.29
N ALA A 143 -16.38 -42.40 -32.99
CA ALA A 143 -16.64 -43.66 -33.68
C ALA A 143 -17.06 -44.79 -32.71
N THR A 144 -17.91 -45.72 -33.15
CA THR A 144 -18.24 -46.90 -32.33
C THR A 144 -16.96 -47.70 -32.05
N PRO A 145 -16.64 -48.00 -30.77
CA PRO A 145 -15.47 -48.82 -30.43
C PRO A 145 -15.52 -50.18 -31.14
N THR A 146 -14.39 -50.60 -31.71
CA THR A 146 -14.27 -51.88 -32.43
C THR A 146 -13.36 -52.82 -31.66
N ARG A 147 -13.79 -54.06 -31.46
CA ARG A 147 -12.95 -55.15 -30.94
C ARG A 147 -12.77 -56.19 -32.03
N GLU A 148 -11.53 -56.55 -32.37
CA GLU A 148 -11.28 -57.69 -33.25
C GLU A 148 -11.86 -58.94 -32.57
N GLU A 149 -12.63 -59.74 -33.32
CA GLU A 149 -13.12 -61.02 -32.80
C GLU A 149 -11.90 -61.89 -32.50
N ASP A 150 -11.87 -62.51 -31.32
CA ASP A 150 -10.84 -63.48 -30.99
C ASP A 150 -10.87 -64.55 -32.09
N GLU A 151 -9.78 -64.69 -32.85
CA GLU A 151 -9.62 -65.83 -33.76
C GLU A 151 -9.69 -67.10 -32.90
N GLU A 152 -10.87 -67.71 -32.85
CA GLU A 152 -11.13 -68.95 -32.12
C GLU A 152 -10.28 -70.06 -32.77
N GLY A 153 -9.17 -70.42 -32.11
CA GLY A 153 -8.26 -71.51 -32.48
C GLY A 153 -8.52 -72.79 -31.71
#